data_AF-A0A7G8QKN8-F1
#
_entry.id   AF-A0A7G8QKN8-F1
#
_cell.length_a   1.000
_cell.length_b   1.000
_cell.length_c   1.000
_cell.angle_alpha   90.00
_cell.angle_beta   90.00
_cell.angle_gamma   90.00
#
_symmetry.space_group_name_H-M   'P 1'
#
loop_
_entity.id
_entity.type
_entity.pdbx_description
1 polymer ?
#
loop_
_entity_poly.entity_id
_entity_poly.type
_entity_poly.pdbx_seq_one_letter_code
_entity_poly.pdbx_strand_id
1 'polypeptide(L)'
;MSTQPHLQAQPLVWGHGPRTFEVFLEPTCPYSVKAFRKLDDLLDEVGADNVTIKIRLQSQPWHLFSGVIVRCILAASTLPHGREQALRVLRAVADHREEFEFTDHCSGPNMDTTPQQIVQRIERYSQVLLSTAFARPELQTEIKWHSKYARQNGIHVSPTFMVNGLVQPDLGSGDDISVWAARIMA
;
A
#
# COMPACT_ATOMS: atom_id res chain seq x y z
N MET A 1 -13.00 -32.25 -9.97
CA MET A 1 -12.96 -30.84 -9.51
C MET A 1 -11.54 -30.36 -9.69
N SER A 2 -11.28 -29.46 -10.63
CA SER A 2 -9.93 -28.91 -10.82
C SER A 2 -9.61 -28.04 -9.60
N THR A 3 -8.61 -28.41 -8.82
CA THR A 3 -8.10 -27.60 -7.72
C THR A 3 -7.53 -26.33 -8.33
N GLN A 4 -8.25 -25.21 -8.17
CA GLN A 4 -7.70 -23.92 -8.52
C GLN A 4 -6.36 -23.73 -7.79
N PRO A 5 -5.32 -23.24 -8.47
CA PRO A 5 -4.04 -22.99 -7.83
C PRO A 5 -4.22 -22.04 -6.63
N HIS A 6 -3.47 -22.32 -5.56
CA HIS A 6 -3.45 -21.53 -4.34
C HIS A 6 -3.19 -20.05 -4.69
N LEU A 7 -3.99 -19.14 -4.12
CA LEU A 7 -3.79 -17.70 -4.31
C LEU A 7 -2.46 -17.31 -3.66
N GLN A 8 -1.53 -16.79 -4.46
CA GLN A 8 -0.25 -16.29 -3.96
C GLN A 8 -0.12 -14.81 -4.34
N ALA A 9 -0.18 -13.93 -3.35
CA ALA A 9 0.16 -12.53 -3.54
C ALA A 9 1.68 -12.36 -3.60
N GLN A 10 2.15 -11.62 -4.60
CA GLN A 10 3.54 -11.19 -4.65
C GLN A 10 3.77 -10.10 -3.59
N PRO A 11 4.88 -10.17 -2.84
CA PRO A 11 5.15 -9.20 -1.78
C PRO A 11 5.47 -7.81 -2.38
N LEU A 12 5.01 -6.75 -1.71
CA LEU A 12 5.31 -5.36 -2.07
C LEU A 12 6.69 -4.97 -1.54
N VAL A 13 7.73 -5.53 -2.17
CA VAL A 13 9.13 -5.43 -1.73
C VAL A 13 10.04 -5.08 -2.90
N TRP A 14 10.93 -4.11 -2.70
CA TRP A 14 11.92 -3.66 -3.67
C TRP A 14 13.31 -3.56 -3.02
N GLY A 15 14.36 -3.73 -3.81
CA GLY A 15 15.71 -3.92 -3.29
C GLY A 15 15.93 -5.32 -2.73
N HIS A 16 17.18 -5.58 -2.31
CA HIS A 16 17.64 -6.86 -1.80
C HIS A 16 18.77 -6.71 -0.77
N GLY A 17 19.03 -5.50 -0.30
CA GLY A 17 20.03 -5.23 0.70
C GLY A 17 19.61 -5.68 2.10
N PRO A 18 20.58 -5.82 3.02
CA PRO A 18 20.36 -6.44 4.34
C PRO A 18 19.54 -5.57 5.29
N ARG A 19 19.51 -4.23 5.07
CA ARG A 19 18.74 -3.30 5.91
C ARG A 19 17.30 -3.26 5.44
N THR A 20 16.34 -3.39 6.35
CA THR A 20 14.92 -3.29 5.99
C THR A 20 14.38 -1.90 6.28
N PHE A 21 13.70 -1.32 5.30
CA PHE A 21 12.91 -0.10 5.47
C PHE A 21 11.45 -0.42 5.18
N GLU A 22 10.61 -0.50 6.21
CA GLU A 22 9.18 -0.78 6.06
C GLU A 22 8.36 0.49 6.23
N VAL A 23 7.44 0.73 5.31
CA VAL A 23 6.57 1.91 5.33
C VAL A 23 5.11 1.47 5.33
N PHE A 24 4.39 1.91 6.36
CA PHE A 24 2.98 1.59 6.57
C PHE A 24 2.11 2.66 5.93
N LEU A 25 1.50 2.36 4.79
CA LEU A 25 0.79 3.32 3.95
C LEU A 25 -0.71 3.02 3.95
N GLU A 26 -1.49 4.07 4.20
CA GLU A 26 -2.93 4.10 3.89
C GLU A 26 -3.11 4.65 2.47
N PRO A 27 -3.67 3.90 1.50
CA PRO A 27 -3.67 4.27 0.08
C PRO A 27 -4.23 5.66 -0.25
N THR A 28 -5.18 6.16 0.54
CA THR A 28 -5.83 7.45 0.30
C THR A 28 -5.41 8.57 1.25
N CYS A 29 -4.51 8.29 2.20
CA CYS A 29 -4.00 9.31 3.11
C CYS A 29 -3.04 10.26 2.38
N PRO A 30 -3.23 11.60 2.49
CA PRO A 30 -2.36 12.56 1.80
C PRO A 30 -0.89 12.44 2.23
N TYR A 31 -0.63 12.16 3.51
CA TYR A 31 0.74 11.96 4.02
C TYR A 31 1.34 10.63 3.51
N SER A 32 0.53 9.58 3.40
CA SER A 32 0.99 8.31 2.83
C SER A 32 1.32 8.45 1.35
N VAL A 33 0.49 9.17 0.58
CA VAL A 33 0.76 9.49 -0.83
C VAL A 33 2.07 10.28 -0.97
N LYS A 34 2.30 11.27 -0.10
CA LYS A 34 3.54 12.03 -0.08
C LYS A 34 4.78 11.14 0.18
N ALA A 35 4.67 10.20 1.13
CA ALA A 35 5.77 9.27 1.41
C ALA A 35 5.98 8.25 0.28
N PHE A 36 4.89 7.70 -0.26
CA PHE A 36 4.90 6.75 -1.37
C PHE A 36 5.66 7.28 -2.59
N ARG A 37 5.42 8.55 -2.95
CA ARG A 37 6.05 9.21 -4.11
C ARG A 37 7.58 9.37 -4.01
N LYS A 38 8.17 9.16 -2.83
CA LYS A 38 9.60 9.28 -2.58
C LYS A 38 10.34 7.94 -2.54
N LEU A 39 9.62 6.80 -2.62
CA LEU A 39 10.22 5.48 -2.40
C LEU A 39 11.13 5.03 -3.54
N ASP A 40 10.81 5.40 -4.78
CA ASP A 40 11.66 5.11 -5.95
C ASP A 40 12.99 5.88 -5.81
N ASP A 41 12.92 7.20 -5.59
CA ASP A 41 14.10 8.05 -5.36
C ASP A 41 14.93 7.62 -4.15
N LEU A 42 14.29 7.16 -3.06
CA LEU A 42 14.99 6.60 -1.90
C LEU A 42 15.76 5.32 -2.25
N LEU A 43 15.17 4.44 -3.05
CA LEU A 43 15.83 3.20 -3.47
C LEU A 43 17.05 3.51 -4.34
N ASP A 44 16.94 4.50 -5.22
CA ASP A 44 18.03 4.97 -6.07
C ASP A 44 19.15 5.62 -5.25
N GLU A 45 18.81 6.45 -4.26
CA GLU A 45 19.78 7.13 -3.37
C GLU A 45 20.54 6.13 -2.47
N VAL A 46 19.83 5.20 -1.83
CA VAL A 46 20.45 4.24 -0.89
C VAL A 46 21.11 3.07 -1.62
N GLY A 47 20.56 2.68 -2.77
CA GLY A 47 21.00 1.54 -3.57
C GLY A 47 20.34 0.22 -3.16
N ALA A 48 19.89 -0.54 -4.16
CA ALA A 48 19.17 -1.81 -3.97
C ALA A 48 19.98 -2.89 -3.23
N ASP A 49 21.31 -2.84 -3.27
CA ASP A 49 22.22 -3.73 -2.53
C ASP A 49 22.31 -3.40 -1.04
N ASN A 50 21.92 -2.17 -0.64
CA ASN A 50 22.03 -1.70 0.75
C ASN A 50 20.71 -1.81 1.51
N VAL A 51 19.58 -1.64 0.84
CA VAL A 51 18.24 -1.63 1.45
C VAL A 51 17.25 -2.56 0.76
N THR A 52 16.33 -3.10 1.56
CA THR A 52 15.09 -3.74 1.13
C THR A 52 13.91 -2.90 1.62
N ILE A 53 13.23 -2.21 0.71
CA ILE A 53 12.03 -1.41 0.99
C ILE A 53 10.79 -2.30 0.94
N LYS A 54 9.92 -2.18 1.95
CA LYS A 54 8.67 -2.95 2.03
C LYS A 54 7.48 -2.03 2.27
N ILE A 55 6.45 -2.13 1.42
CA ILE A 55 5.18 -1.44 1.65
C ILE A 55 4.25 -2.34 2.44
N ARG A 56 3.71 -1.81 3.54
CA ARG A 56 2.66 -2.43 4.35
C ARG A 56 1.39 -1.61 4.24
N LEU A 57 0.30 -2.22 3.80
CA LEU A 57 -0.99 -1.53 3.70
C LEU A 57 -1.60 -1.37 5.11
N GLN A 58 -1.72 -0.12 5.57
CA GLN A 58 -2.28 0.27 6.86
C GLN A 58 -3.69 0.80 6.63
N SER A 59 -4.69 -0.08 6.65
CA SER A 59 -6.09 0.30 6.43
C SER A 59 -6.63 1.11 7.60
N GLN A 60 -6.97 2.38 7.37
CA GLN A 60 -7.52 3.28 8.39
C GLN A 60 -9.06 3.25 8.40
N PRO A 61 -9.71 2.96 9.54
CA PRO A 61 -11.17 2.83 9.60
C PRO A 61 -11.96 4.11 9.29
N TRP A 62 -11.36 5.29 9.45
CA TRP A 62 -12.00 6.57 9.09
C TRP A 62 -11.89 6.90 7.59
N HIS A 63 -11.09 6.15 6.83
CA HIS A 63 -11.07 6.22 5.37
C HIS A 63 -12.04 5.17 4.84
N LEU A 64 -13.30 5.57 4.62
CA LEU A 64 -14.42 4.62 4.62
C LEU A 64 -14.34 3.56 3.50
N PHE A 65 -13.64 3.84 2.39
CA PHE A 65 -13.36 2.86 1.32
C PHE A 65 -12.00 2.16 1.41
N SER A 66 -11.20 2.42 2.45
CA SER A 66 -9.85 1.85 2.61
C SER A 66 -9.84 0.32 2.46
N GLY A 67 -10.79 -0.39 3.08
CA GLY A 67 -10.88 -1.85 2.98
C GLY A 67 -11.09 -2.35 1.54
N VAL A 68 -11.90 -1.64 0.73
CA VAL A 68 -12.12 -1.97 -0.69
C VAL A 68 -10.86 -1.70 -1.50
N ILE A 69 -10.20 -0.57 -1.27
CA ILE A 69 -9.00 -0.14 -2.00
C ILE A 69 -7.80 -1.03 -1.67
N VAL A 70 -7.57 -1.33 -0.40
CA VAL A 70 -6.54 -2.29 0.06
C VAL A 70 -6.77 -3.67 -0.58
N ARG A 71 -8.02 -4.13 -0.63
CA ARG A 71 -8.36 -5.38 -1.32
C ARG A 71 -8.07 -5.31 -2.82
N CYS A 72 -8.26 -4.17 -3.48
CA CYS A 72 -7.89 -3.98 -4.90
C CYS A 72 -6.37 -4.08 -5.12
N ILE A 73 -5.58 -3.43 -4.26
CA ILE A 73 -4.11 -3.49 -4.34
C ILE A 73 -3.61 -4.93 -4.15
N LEU A 74 -4.15 -5.65 -3.17
CA LEU A 74 -3.78 -7.05 -2.93
C LEU A 74 -4.34 -8.00 -3.99
N ALA A 75 -5.49 -7.69 -4.60
CA ALA A 75 -5.98 -8.45 -5.75
C ALA A 75 -4.98 -8.34 -6.91
N ALA A 76 -4.51 -7.13 -7.18
CA ALA A 76 -3.50 -6.87 -8.21
C ALA A 76 -2.19 -7.62 -7.93
N SER A 77 -1.79 -7.76 -6.67
CA SER A 77 -0.56 -8.48 -6.30
C SER A 77 -0.62 -9.99 -6.57
N THR A 78 -1.80 -10.55 -6.85
CA THR A 78 -1.98 -11.97 -7.21
C THR A 78 -1.93 -12.22 -8.72
N LEU A 79 -1.88 -11.17 -9.53
CA LEU A 79 -1.85 -11.26 -10.99
C LEU A 79 -0.41 -11.55 -11.50
N PRO A 80 -0.23 -11.88 -12.80
CA PRO A 80 1.08 -11.86 -13.43
C PRO A 80 1.77 -10.50 -13.25
N HIS A 81 3.05 -10.51 -12.87
CA HIS A 81 3.79 -9.31 -12.44
C HIS A 81 3.08 -8.56 -11.30
N GLY A 82 2.53 -9.32 -10.35
CA GLY A 82 1.60 -8.82 -9.35
C GLY A 82 2.15 -7.66 -8.53
N ARG A 83 3.45 -7.68 -8.16
CA ARG A 83 4.07 -6.55 -7.46
C ARG A 83 3.96 -5.25 -8.27
N GLU A 84 4.27 -5.31 -9.57
CA GLU A 84 4.18 -4.16 -10.47
C GLU A 84 2.72 -3.74 -10.71
N GLN A 85 1.78 -4.68 -10.82
CA GLN A 85 0.35 -4.39 -10.92
C GLN A 85 -0.19 -3.70 -9.67
N ALA A 86 0.20 -4.17 -8.48
CA ALA A 86 -0.18 -3.56 -7.21
C ALA A 86 0.39 -2.14 -7.07
N LEU A 87 1.63 -1.92 -7.51
CA LEU A 87 2.23 -0.58 -7.55
C LEU A 87 1.45 0.35 -8.49
N ARG A 88 1.02 -0.13 -9.66
CA ARG A 88 0.18 0.62 -10.60
C ARG A 88 -1.17 1.00 -10.01
N VAL A 89 -1.82 0.07 -9.30
CA VAL A 89 -3.08 0.34 -8.59
C VAL A 89 -2.88 1.39 -7.49
N LEU A 90 -1.83 1.24 -6.67
CA LEU A 90 -1.52 2.19 -5.61
C LEU A 90 -1.22 3.59 -6.17
N ARG A 91 -0.46 3.68 -7.28
CA ARG A 91 -0.16 4.94 -7.97
C ARG A 91 -1.42 5.59 -8.56
N ALA A 92 -2.28 4.81 -9.21
CA ALA A 92 -3.56 5.31 -9.74
C ALA A 92 -4.48 5.89 -8.65
N VAL A 93 -4.54 5.23 -7.48
CA VAL A 93 -5.26 5.74 -6.30
C VAL A 93 -4.61 7.01 -5.78
N ALA A 94 -3.29 7.04 -5.65
CA ALA A 94 -2.55 8.19 -5.16
C ALA A 94 -2.74 9.44 -6.06
N ASP A 95 -2.77 9.26 -7.37
CA ASP A 95 -2.91 10.35 -8.34
C ASP A 95 -4.33 10.92 -8.41
N HIS A 96 -5.34 10.13 -8.07
CA HIS A 96 -6.76 10.53 -8.03
C HIS A 96 -7.34 10.44 -6.61
N ARG A 97 -6.50 10.67 -5.59
CA ARG A 97 -6.80 10.42 -4.17
C ARG A 97 -8.17 10.93 -3.71
N GLU A 98 -8.51 12.16 -4.10
CA GLU A 98 -9.76 12.82 -3.67
C GLU A 98 -11.00 12.10 -4.18
N GLU A 99 -10.93 11.44 -5.34
CA GLU A 99 -12.04 10.64 -5.88
C GLU A 99 -12.24 9.33 -5.11
N PHE A 100 -11.29 8.92 -4.28
CA PHE A 100 -11.36 7.70 -3.48
C PHE A 100 -11.66 7.97 -1.99
N GLU A 101 -11.80 9.24 -1.61
CA GLU A 101 -12.04 9.67 -0.23
C GLU A 101 -13.39 10.36 -0.03
N PHE A 102 -13.70 10.57 1.23
CA PHE A 102 -14.86 11.34 1.67
C PHE A 102 -14.39 12.72 2.15
N THR A 103 -15.15 13.76 1.83
CA THR A 103 -14.92 15.10 2.40
C THR A 103 -15.02 15.01 3.91
N ASP A 104 -13.97 15.43 4.61
CA ASP A 104 -13.81 15.33 6.07
C ASP A 104 -14.16 13.95 6.62
N HIS A 105 -13.85 12.89 5.85
CA HIS A 105 -14.08 11.49 6.24
C HIS A 105 -15.55 11.11 6.53
N CYS A 106 -16.52 11.94 6.10
CA CYS A 106 -17.93 11.73 6.47
C CYS A 106 -18.96 12.11 5.40
N SER A 107 -18.57 12.78 4.31
CA SER A 107 -19.52 13.29 3.33
C SER A 107 -18.95 13.32 1.90
N GLY A 108 -19.75 13.81 0.96
CA GLY A 108 -19.35 14.00 -0.44
C GLY A 108 -19.87 12.92 -1.39
N PRO A 109 -19.48 12.97 -2.67
CA PRO A 109 -20.06 12.13 -3.74
C PRO A 109 -19.91 10.63 -3.50
N ASN A 110 -18.93 10.22 -2.70
CA ASN A 110 -18.67 8.83 -2.39
C ASN A 110 -19.69 8.19 -1.43
N MET A 111 -20.60 8.97 -0.84
CA MET A 111 -21.73 8.45 -0.05
C MET A 111 -22.71 7.60 -0.88
N ASP A 112 -22.83 7.90 -2.18
CA ASP A 112 -23.68 7.16 -3.12
C ASP A 112 -22.88 6.18 -3.99
N THR A 113 -21.57 6.04 -3.73
CA THR A 113 -20.70 5.13 -4.46
C THR A 113 -20.76 3.72 -3.85
N THR A 114 -20.83 2.71 -4.70
CA THR A 114 -20.78 1.30 -4.31
C THR A 114 -19.34 0.77 -4.35
N PRO A 115 -19.02 -0.33 -3.61
CA PRO A 115 -17.72 -0.99 -3.74
C PRO A 115 -17.38 -1.39 -5.19
N GLN A 116 -18.36 -1.83 -5.98
CA GLN A 116 -18.16 -2.21 -7.37
C GLN A 116 -17.75 -1.00 -8.23
N GLN A 117 -18.32 0.17 -8.00
CA GLN A 117 -17.94 1.40 -8.70
C GLN A 117 -16.52 1.85 -8.34
N ILE A 118 -16.09 1.66 -7.08
CA ILE A 118 -14.68 1.89 -6.69
C ILE A 118 -13.73 0.95 -7.44
N VAL A 119 -14.04 -0.35 -7.48
CA VAL A 119 -13.25 -1.33 -8.24
C VAL A 119 -13.13 -0.90 -9.71
N GLN A 120 -14.24 -0.59 -10.38
CA GLN A 120 -14.25 -0.15 -11.78
C GLN A 120 -13.48 1.16 -12.01
N ARG A 121 -13.56 2.11 -11.06
CA ARG A 121 -12.79 3.36 -11.12
C ARG A 121 -11.29 3.08 -11.03
N ILE A 122 -10.87 2.19 -10.14
CA ILE A 122 -9.48 1.74 -10.03
C ILE A 122 -9.02 1.03 -11.30
N GLU A 123 -9.81 0.09 -11.85
CA GLU A 123 -9.48 -0.61 -13.10
C GLU A 123 -9.27 0.39 -14.25
N ARG A 124 -10.12 1.42 -14.33
CA ARG A 124 -10.01 2.50 -15.33
C ARG A 124 -8.74 3.33 -15.18
N TYR A 125 -8.38 3.76 -13.97
CA TYR A 125 -7.19 4.60 -13.80
C TYR A 125 -5.88 3.78 -13.85
N SER A 126 -5.88 2.57 -13.31
CA SER A 126 -4.68 1.73 -13.25
C SER A 126 -4.44 0.91 -14.53
N GLN A 127 -5.49 0.69 -15.34
CA GLN A 127 -5.48 -0.23 -16.48
C GLN A 127 -5.11 -1.66 -16.07
N VAL A 128 -5.56 -2.08 -14.88
CA VAL A 128 -5.38 -3.43 -14.31
C VAL A 128 -6.76 -4.03 -14.09
N LEU A 129 -7.03 -5.23 -14.62
CA LEU A 129 -8.31 -5.92 -14.42
C LEU A 129 -8.29 -6.67 -13.09
N LEU A 130 -9.15 -6.27 -12.17
CA LEU A 130 -9.13 -6.70 -10.77
C LEU A 130 -10.32 -7.59 -10.42
N SER A 131 -11.46 -7.43 -11.08
CA SER A 131 -12.75 -8.01 -10.68
C SER A 131 -12.69 -9.51 -10.35
N THR A 132 -12.03 -10.33 -11.18
CA THR A 132 -11.88 -11.77 -10.94
C THR A 132 -10.99 -12.07 -9.72
N ALA A 133 -9.85 -11.38 -9.58
CA ALA A 133 -8.94 -11.57 -8.45
C ALA A 133 -9.55 -11.04 -7.14
N PHE A 134 -10.24 -9.90 -7.20
CA PHE A 134 -10.95 -9.28 -6.08
C PHE A 134 -12.05 -10.19 -5.53
N ALA A 135 -12.74 -10.94 -6.39
CA ALA A 135 -13.81 -11.86 -6.00
C ALA A 135 -13.31 -13.14 -5.31
N ARG A 136 -11.99 -13.42 -5.30
CA ARG A 136 -11.45 -14.64 -4.67
C ARG A 136 -11.56 -14.57 -3.15
N PRO A 137 -12.22 -15.55 -2.48
CA PRO A 137 -12.40 -15.52 -1.04
C PRO A 137 -11.08 -15.64 -0.27
N GLU A 138 -10.08 -16.33 -0.83
CA GLU A 138 -8.76 -16.55 -0.20
C GLU A 138 -7.97 -15.25 -0.02
N LEU A 139 -8.27 -14.22 -0.81
CA LEU A 139 -7.59 -12.91 -0.74
C LEU A 139 -7.72 -12.24 0.63
N GLN A 140 -8.75 -12.61 1.41
CA GLN A 140 -8.89 -12.12 2.79
C GLN A 140 -7.69 -12.46 3.69
N THR A 141 -6.96 -13.55 3.38
CA THR A 141 -5.78 -13.96 4.14
C THR A 141 -4.69 -12.89 4.06
N GLU A 142 -4.47 -12.30 2.89
CA GLU A 142 -3.49 -11.23 2.68
C GLU A 142 -3.89 -9.94 3.42
N ILE A 143 -5.17 -9.57 3.36
CA ILE A 143 -5.70 -8.40 4.08
C ILE A 143 -5.51 -8.57 5.59
N LYS A 144 -5.85 -9.77 6.10
CA LYS A 144 -5.67 -10.12 7.52
C LYS A 144 -4.20 -10.12 7.90
N TRP A 145 -3.30 -10.58 7.03
CA TRP A 145 -1.87 -10.58 7.30
C TRP A 145 -1.33 -9.16 7.49
N HIS A 146 -1.61 -8.25 6.55
CA HIS A 146 -1.22 -6.84 6.66
C HIS A 146 -1.77 -6.19 7.94
N SER A 147 -3.06 -6.39 8.20
CA SER A 147 -3.73 -5.85 9.39
C SER A 147 -3.15 -6.42 10.69
N LYS A 148 -2.90 -7.73 10.74
CA LYS A 148 -2.32 -8.41 11.91
C LYS A 148 -0.90 -7.93 12.17
N TYR A 149 -0.08 -7.83 11.13
CA TYR A 149 1.30 -7.37 11.25
C TYR A 149 1.38 -5.93 11.74
N ALA A 150 0.55 -5.03 11.19
CA ALA A 150 0.46 -3.65 11.66
C ALA A 150 0.02 -3.55 13.12
N ARG A 151 -1.04 -4.28 13.51
CA ARG A 151 -1.55 -4.30 14.90
C ARG A 151 -0.52 -4.84 15.88
N GLN A 152 0.19 -5.91 15.52
CA GLN A 152 1.23 -6.50 16.37
C GLN A 152 2.38 -5.51 16.65
N ASN A 153 2.70 -4.64 15.69
CA ASN A 153 3.73 -3.61 15.83
C ASN A 153 3.17 -2.27 16.36
N GLY A 154 1.91 -2.21 16.78
CA GLY A 154 1.30 -1.00 17.34
C GLY A 154 1.14 0.14 16.33
N ILE A 155 1.09 -0.16 15.02
CA ILE A 155 0.99 0.87 13.98
C ILE A 155 -0.41 1.48 14.01
N HIS A 156 -0.46 2.80 14.26
CA HIS A 156 -1.69 3.56 14.34
C HIS A 156 -1.79 4.61 13.24
N VAL A 157 -0.78 5.50 13.12
CA VAL A 157 -0.77 6.59 12.13
C VAL A 157 -0.16 6.15 10.80
N SER A 158 -0.51 6.86 9.73
CA SER A 158 0.00 6.60 8.38
C SER A 158 0.51 7.89 7.73
N PRO A 159 1.76 7.95 7.23
CA PRO A 159 2.71 6.85 7.24
C PRO A 159 3.34 6.61 8.62
N THR A 160 3.72 5.36 8.89
CA THR A 160 4.69 5.01 9.92
C THR A 160 5.89 4.33 9.25
N PHE A 161 7.10 4.62 9.73
CA PHE A 161 8.34 4.06 9.18
C PHE A 161 8.97 3.11 10.19
N MET A 162 9.53 2.01 9.70
CA MET A 162 10.35 1.08 10.48
C MET A 162 11.69 0.86 9.79
N VAL A 163 12.77 0.86 10.56
CA VAL A 163 14.12 0.45 10.11
C VAL A 163 14.54 -0.77 10.91
N ASN A 164 14.95 -1.84 10.21
CA ASN A 164 15.40 -3.11 10.82
C ASN A 164 14.43 -3.67 11.87
N GLY A 165 13.13 -3.50 11.66
CA GLY A 165 12.10 -4.00 12.56
C GLY A 165 11.77 -3.08 13.74
N LEU A 166 12.31 -1.85 13.79
CA LEU A 166 12.03 -0.86 14.85
C LEU A 166 11.34 0.37 14.28
N VAL A 167 10.23 0.78 14.91
CA VAL A 167 9.50 2.01 14.57
C VAL A 167 10.39 3.24 14.78
N GLN A 168 10.36 4.15 13.80
CA GLN A 168 11.08 5.41 13.80
C GLN A 168 10.08 6.57 13.95
N PRO A 169 9.70 6.95 15.18
CA PRO A 169 8.61 7.90 15.43
C PRO A 169 8.94 9.34 15.03
N ASP A 170 10.22 9.64 14.84
CA ASP A 170 10.74 10.94 14.45
C ASP A 170 10.85 11.13 12.93
N LEU A 171 10.62 10.07 12.13
CA LEU A 171 10.51 10.18 10.68
C LEU A 171 9.09 10.55 10.25
N GLY A 172 9.01 11.44 9.27
CA GLY A 172 7.76 11.92 8.69
C GLY A 172 7.78 11.97 7.16
N SER A 173 6.59 11.95 6.54
CA SER A 173 6.45 12.15 5.09
C SER A 173 6.99 13.50 4.59
N GLY A 174 7.14 14.47 5.50
CA GLY A 174 7.70 15.79 5.26
C GLY A 174 9.20 15.80 4.98
N ASP A 175 9.93 14.84 5.52
CA ASP A 175 11.40 14.86 5.54
C ASP A 175 11.99 14.77 4.13
N ASP A 176 13.19 15.31 3.99
CA ASP A 176 14.01 15.04 2.80
C ASP A 176 14.43 13.57 2.75
N ILE A 177 14.63 13.04 1.55
CA ILE A 177 15.04 11.64 1.34
C ILE A 177 16.38 11.35 2.02
N SER A 178 17.30 12.32 2.06
CA SER A 178 18.59 12.19 2.74
C SER A 178 18.46 11.88 4.23
N VAL A 179 17.39 12.35 4.89
CA VAL A 179 17.12 12.04 6.31
C VAL A 179 16.78 10.56 6.46
N TRP A 180 15.95 10.03 5.57
CA TRP A 180 15.60 8.61 5.56
C TRP A 180 16.79 7.74 5.21
N ALA A 181 17.58 8.12 4.20
CA ALA A 181 18.79 7.42 3.79
C ALA A 181 19.81 7.34 4.95
N ALA A 182 20.05 8.47 5.63
CA ALA A 182 20.92 8.51 6.81
C ALA A 182 20.41 7.59 7.93
N ARG A 183 19.09 7.55 8.17
CA ARG A 183 18.50 6.65 9.17
C ARG A 183 18.65 5.18 8.81
N ILE A 184 18.50 4.82 7.53
CA ILE A 184 18.66 3.45 7.05
C ILE A 184 20.13 3.01 7.21
N MET A 185 21.07 3.90 6.90
CA MET A 185 22.50 3.57 6.85
C MET A 185 23.21 3.58 8.22
N ALA A 186 22.62 4.22 9.23
CA ALA A 186 23.07 4.22 10.61
C ALA A 186 23.06 2.80 11.23
#